data_AF-A0A8I0KN35-F1
#
_entry.id   AF-A0A8I0KN35-F1
#
_cell.length_a   1.000
_cell.length_b   1.000
_cell.length_c   1.000
_cell.angle_alpha   90.00
_cell.angle_beta   90.00
_cell.angle_gamma   90.00
#
_symmetry.space_group_name_H-M   'P 1'
#
loop_
_entity.id
_entity.type
_entity.pdbx_description
1 polymer ?
#
loop_
_entity_poly.entity_id
_entity_poly.type
_entity_poly.pdbx_seq_one_letter_code
_entity_poly.pdbx_strand_id
1 'polypeptide(L)' 'MDETTETPESKPVLRVVKGDPTAEELAALVAVVAARNAAAAAAAADSKPRPRSQWGHPTRQHRTPHRFGPGQWRASAF' A
#
# COMPACT_ATOMS: atom_id res chain seq x y z
N MET A 1 40.68 5.66 20.79
CA MET A 1 40.12 4.82 19.72
C MET A 1 38.62 5.00 19.82
N ASP A 2 38.08 6.04 19.19
CA ASP A 2 36.63 6.22 19.07
C ASP A 2 36.19 5.55 17.77
N GLU A 3 35.51 4.41 17.92
CA GLU A 3 34.97 3.62 16.82
C GLU A 3 33.66 4.26 16.36
N THR A 4 33.72 5.05 15.30
CA THR A 4 32.53 5.61 14.65
C THR A 4 31.85 4.48 13.88
N THR A 5 30.77 3.92 14.43
CA THR A 5 29.93 2.94 13.76
C THR A 5 29.13 3.62 12.65
N GLU A 6 29.70 3.62 11.44
CA GLU A 6 29.01 4.03 10.22
C GLU A 6 27.85 3.05 9.95
N THR A 7 26.64 3.47 10.28
CA THR A 7 25.42 2.71 10.03
C THR A 7 24.99 3.00 8.59
N PRO A 8 24.76 2.00 7.74
CA PRO A 8 24.45 2.23 6.32
C PRO A 8 23.21 3.14 6.19
N GLU A 9 23.32 4.18 5.36
CA GLU A 9 22.25 5.15 5.08
C GLU A 9 21.03 4.47 4.44
N SER A 10 20.20 3.83 5.26
CA SER A 10 18.89 3.34 4.87
C SER A 10 17.89 4.48 5.02
N LYS A 11 17.08 4.70 3.99
CA LYS A 11 16.05 5.74 4.00
C LYS A 11 15.11 5.49 5.19
N PRO A 12 14.86 6.50 6.06
CA PRO A 12 14.06 6.29 7.26
C PRO A 12 12.63 5.87 6.90
N VAL A 13 12.12 4.85 7.61
CA VAL A 13 10.77 4.30 7.42
C VAL A 13 9.69 5.33 7.77
N LEU A 14 9.98 6.22 8.72
CA LEU A 14 9.11 7.32 9.15
C LEU A 14 9.97 8.57 9.39
N ARG A 15 9.50 9.74 8.92
CA ARG A 15 10.17 11.03 9.12
C ARG A 15 9.18 12.07 9.62
N VAL A 16 9.49 12.71 10.75
CA VAL A 16 8.76 13.87 11.25
C VAL A 16 9.22 15.09 10.46
N VAL A 17 8.31 15.71 9.70
CA VAL A 17 8.62 16.89 8.87
C VAL A 17 8.37 18.19 9.64
N LYS A 18 7.50 18.17 10.65
CA LYS A 18 7.12 19.34 11.44
C LYS A 18 6.69 18.89 12.85
N GLY A 19 7.02 19.71 13.85
CA GLY A 19 6.73 19.45 15.26
C GLY A 19 7.91 18.79 15.99
N ASP A 20 7.87 18.83 17.32
CA ASP A 20 8.84 18.20 18.20
C ASP A 20 8.07 17.27 19.16
N PRO A 21 7.68 16.06 18.70
CA PRO A 21 6.88 15.15 19.52
C PRO A 21 7.69 14.64 20.70
N THR A 22 7.05 14.44 21.84
CA THR A 22 7.71 13.75 22.95
C THR A 22 8.00 12.29 22.58
N ALA A 23 8.86 11.63 23.36
CA ALA A 23 9.20 10.22 23.13
C ALA A 23 7.94 9.32 23.17
N GLU A 24 7.01 9.63 24.07
CA GLU A 24 5.75 8.92 24.22
C GLU A 24 4.84 9.11 23.00
N GLU A 25 4.74 10.32 22.48
CA GLU A 25 3.95 10.64 21.30
C GLU A 25 4.53 9.97 20.05
N LEU A 26 5.86 9.99 19.90
CA LEU A 26 6.54 9.29 18.80
C LEU A 26 6.30 7.78 18.89
N ALA A 27 6.39 7.18 20.08
CA ALA A 27 6.11 5.76 20.29
C ALA A 27 4.66 5.41 19.93
N ALA A 28 3.70 6.26 20.31
CA ALA A 28 2.29 6.08 19.95
C ALA A 28 2.09 6.11 18.43
N LEU A 29 2.72 7.05 17.73
CA LEU A 29 2.65 7.12 16.26
C LEU A 29 3.22 5.87 15.60
N VAL A 30 4.38 5.39 16.06
CA VAL A 30 5.00 4.16 15.55
C VAL A 30 4.08 2.96 15.78
N ALA A 31 3.50 2.84 16.97
CA ALA A 31 2.59 1.75 17.31
C ALA A 31 1.36 1.71 16.39
N VAL A 32 0.73 2.87 16.13
CA VAL A 32 -0.43 2.97 15.25
C VAL A 32 -0.08 2.60 13.81
N VAL A 33 1.04 3.10 13.28
CA VAL A 33 1.50 2.79 11.92
C VAL A 33 1.81 1.30 11.78
N ALA A 34 2.51 0.71 12.75
CA ALA A 34 2.80 -0.72 12.78
C ALA A 34 1.52 -1.57 12.82
N ALA A 35 0.57 -1.23 13.69
CA ALA A 35 -0.71 -1.93 13.79
C ALA A 35 -1.51 -1.86 12.48
N ARG A 36 -1.56 -0.69 11.83
CA ARG A 36 -2.23 -0.54 10.54
C ARG A 36 -1.58 -1.38 9.45
N ASN A 37 -0.25 -1.42 9.40
CA ASN A 37 0.50 -2.23 8.44
C ASN A 37 0.26 -3.74 8.66
N ALA A 38 0.26 -4.19 9.92
CA ALA A 38 -0.06 -5.57 10.27
C ALA A 38 -1.49 -5.96 9.85
N ALA A 39 -2.47 -5.09 10.10
CA ALA A 39 -3.85 -5.30 9.68
C ALA A 39 -3.97 -5.37 8.14
N ALA A 40 -3.26 -4.51 7.41
CA ALA A 40 -3.23 -4.54 5.95
C ALA A 40 -2.58 -5.82 5.42
N ALA A 41 -1.50 -6.30 6.04
CA ALA A 41 -0.84 -7.55 5.67
C ALA A 41 -1.75 -8.77 5.93
N ALA A 42 -2.45 -8.79 7.07
CA ALA A 42 -3.44 -9.83 7.37
C ALA A 42 -4.60 -9.82 6.36
N ALA A 43 -5.15 -8.64 6.05
CA ALA A 43 -6.19 -8.50 5.04
C ALA A 43 -5.73 -8.95 3.64
N ALA A 44 -4.45 -8.72 3.30
CA ALA A 44 -3.88 -9.16 2.03
C ALA A 44 -3.77 -10.69 1.95
N ALA A 45 -3.43 -11.37 3.05
CA ALA A 45 -3.31 -12.82 3.10
C ALA A 45 -4.63 -13.55 2.78
N ASP A 46 -5.77 -13.00 3.22
CA ASP A 46 -7.10 -13.56 2.95
C ASP A 46 -7.75 -13.03 1.66
N SER A 47 -7.10 -12.09 0.96
CA SER A 47 -7.68 -11.45 -0.21
C SER A 47 -7.42 -12.25 -1.50
N LYS A 48 -8.48 -12.53 -2.26
CA LYS A 48 -8.33 -12.94 -3.67
C LYS A 48 -7.76 -11.77 -4.48
N PRO A 49 -6.92 -12.02 -5.50
CA PRO A 49 -6.42 -10.96 -6.37
C PRO A 49 -7.58 -10.08 -6.86
N ARG A 50 -7.52 -8.77 -6.59
CA ARG A 50 -8.51 -7.85 -7.13
C ARG A 50 -8.44 -7.94 -8.67
N PRO A 51 -9.59 -8.03 -9.36
CA PRO A 51 -9.60 -7.96 -10.82
C PRO A 51 -8.83 -6.72 -11.26
N ARG A 52 -7.95 -6.86 -12.25
CA ARG A 52 -7.26 -5.72 -12.84
C ARG A 52 -8.30 -4.76 -13.42
N SER A 53 -8.07 -3.46 -13.22
CA SER A 53 -8.88 -2.44 -13.89
C SER A 53 -8.75 -2.61 -15.39
N GLN A 54 -9.89 -2.62 -16.09
CA GLN A 54 -9.94 -2.70 -17.56
C GLN A 54 -9.86 -1.30 -18.20
N TRP A 55 -9.62 -0.25 -17.42
CA TRP A 55 -9.50 1.12 -17.90
C TRP A 55 -8.23 1.27 -18.76
N GLY A 56 -8.38 1.88 -19.94
CA GLY A 56 -7.26 2.04 -20.89
C GLY A 56 -6.82 0.76 -21.61
N HIS A 57 -7.48 -0.39 -21.39
CA HIS A 57 -7.09 -1.63 -22.06
C HIS A 57 -7.24 -1.51 -23.59
N PRO A 58 -6.21 -1.80 -24.40
CA PRO A 58 -6.22 -1.56 -25.85
C PRO A 58 -7.38 -2.20 -26.60
N THR A 59 -7.85 -3.37 -26.16
CA THR A 59 -9.01 -4.04 -26.77
C THR A 59 -10.30 -3.23 -26.69
N ARG A 60 -10.42 -2.26 -25.77
CA ARG A 60 -11.56 -1.33 -25.69
C ARG A 60 -11.52 -0.23 -26.74
N GLN A 61 -10.39 -0.02 -27.42
CA GLN A 61 -10.27 0.91 -28.57
C GLN A 61 -10.90 0.33 -29.84
N HIS A 62 -11.30 -0.93 -29.83
CA HIS A 62 -11.97 -1.61 -30.93
C HIS A 62 -13.32 -2.16 -30.48
N ARG A 63 -14.27 -2.30 -31.40
CA ARG A 63 -15.57 -2.90 -31.11
C ARG A 63 -15.40 -4.40 -30.84
N THR A 64 -15.50 -4.80 -29.57
CA THR A 64 -15.51 -6.21 -29.16
C THR A 64 -16.93 -6.65 -28.80
N PRO A 65 -17.29 -7.93 -29.01
CA PRO A 65 -18.53 -8.49 -28.48
C PRO A 65 -18.64 -8.32 -26.96
N HIS A 66 -19.84 -7.99 -26.47
CA HIS A 66 -20.10 -7.95 -25.03
C HIS A 66 -20.03 -9.36 -24.45
N ARG A 67 -19.15 -9.58 -23.46
CA ARG A 67 -19.06 -10.83 -22.71
C ARG A 67 -19.87 -10.73 -21.43
N PHE A 68 -20.85 -11.62 -21.26
CA PHE A 68 -21.59 -11.83 -20.03
C PHE A 68 -20.91 -12.91 -19.17
N GLY A 69 -20.83 -12.71 -17.85
CA GLY A 69 -20.22 -13.67 -16.94
C GLY A 69 -19.86 -13.09 -15.57
N PRO A 70 -19.51 -13.93 -14.58
CA PRO A 70 -19.16 -13.50 -13.23
C PRO A 70 -18.06 -12.43 -13.25
N GLY A 71 -18.29 -11.33 -12.53
CA GLY A 71 -17.32 -10.24 -12.41
C GLY A 71 -17.28 -9.23 -13.57
N GLN A 72 -17.94 -9.48 -14.71
CA GLN A 72 -17.86 -8.59 -15.88
C GLN A 72 -18.56 -7.25 -15.70
N TRP A 73 -19.63 -7.21 -14.89
CA TRP A 73 -20.25 -5.96 -14.45
C TRP A 73 -19.35 -5.15 -13.51
N ARG A 74 -18.57 -5.80 -12.66
CA ARG A 74 -17.60 -5.11 -11.80
C ARG A 74 -16.39 -4.63 -12.58
N ALA A 75 -15.98 -5.36 -13.61
CA ALA A 75 -14.87 -4.97 -14.49
C ALA A 75 -15.16 -3.73 -15.37
N SER A 76 -16.38 -3.19 -15.37
CA SER A 76 -16.70 -1.89 -15.97
C SER A 76 -16.45 -0.71 -15.01
N ALA A 77 -16.30 -0.96 -13.71
CA ALA A 77 -16.09 0.06 -12.68
C ALA A 77 -14.85 -0.25 -11.82
N PHE A 78 -13.85 0.63 -11.90
CA PHE A 78 -12.66 0.78 -11.03
C PHE A 78 -11.96 -0.50 -10.54
#